data_AF-A0A2E6H1F5-F1
#
_entry.id   AF-A0A2E6H1F5-F1
#
_cell.length_a   1.000
_cell.length_b   1.000
_cell.length_c   1.000
_cell.angle_alpha   90.00
_cell.angle_beta   90.00
_cell.angle_gamma   90.00
#
_symmetry.space_group_name_H-M   'P 1'
#
loop_
_entity.id
_entity.type
_entity.pdbx_description
1 polymer ?
#
loop_
_entity_poly.entity_id
_entity_poly.type
_entity_poly.pdbx_seq_one_letter_code
_entity_poly.pdbx_strand_id
1 'polypeptide(L)'
;MPTHKQVTVEAVVTDRSLGKSASQSMSDIYSSSPIHDGSLTKESVEDDYQKNVLDGTVNDQGHTFGVFSRDYADAPDFGDVETGGGGLPASAWMPNPTSPGEGNGLDPTKQGEAPKGYGETPSDTWGSGVGSQLNPKTSSKAQSGQTLGDYGFGKSQPS
;
A
#
# COMPACT_ATOMS: atom_id res chain seq x y z
N MET A 1 -14.64 6.65 -19.52
CA MET A 1 -14.51 5.20 -19.29
C MET A 1 -13.57 4.63 -20.35
N PRO A 2 -12.47 3.95 -19.97
CA PRO A 2 -11.62 3.31 -20.97
C PRO A 2 -12.41 2.19 -21.65
N THR A 3 -12.61 2.31 -22.96
CA THR A 3 -13.36 1.36 -23.81
C THR A 3 -12.50 0.15 -24.25
N HIS A 4 -11.27 0.06 -23.75
CA HIS A 4 -10.35 -1.00 -24.11
C HIS A 4 -10.59 -2.21 -23.19
N LYS A 5 -11.17 -3.30 -23.71
CA LYS A 5 -11.20 -4.59 -23.01
C LYS A 5 -9.80 -5.19 -23.04
N GLN A 6 -9.13 -5.20 -21.89
CA GLN A 6 -7.88 -5.93 -21.74
C GLN A 6 -8.20 -7.42 -21.69
N VAL A 7 -7.48 -8.19 -22.50
CA VAL A 7 -7.61 -9.65 -22.55
C VAL A 7 -6.76 -10.22 -21.42
N THR A 8 -7.40 -10.79 -20.40
CA THR A 8 -6.72 -11.24 -19.18
C THR A 8 -6.10 -12.64 -19.35
N VAL A 9 -6.91 -13.62 -19.74
CA VAL A 9 -6.47 -15.04 -19.84
C VAL A 9 -6.85 -15.66 -21.19
N GLU A 10 -7.92 -15.18 -21.84
CA GLU A 10 -8.39 -15.75 -23.10
C GLU A 10 -7.74 -15.10 -24.33
N ALA A 11 -6.59 -15.61 -24.75
CA ALA A 11 -5.92 -15.11 -25.95
C ALA A 11 -6.82 -15.25 -27.21
N VAL A 12 -6.84 -14.21 -28.05
CA VAL A 12 -7.55 -14.25 -29.34
C VAL A 12 -6.94 -15.35 -30.20
N VAL A 13 -7.77 -16.27 -30.68
CA VAL A 13 -7.33 -17.34 -31.59
C VAL A 13 -7.01 -16.72 -32.95
N THR A 14 -5.75 -16.80 -33.36
CA THR A 14 -5.29 -16.34 -34.67
C THR A 14 -4.79 -17.51 -35.51
N ASP A 15 -5.27 -17.55 -36.76
CA ASP A 15 -4.79 -18.49 -37.76
C ASP A 15 -3.50 -18.01 -38.41
N ARG A 16 -2.67 -18.97 -38.79
CA ARG A 16 -1.36 -18.72 -39.39
C ARG A 16 -1.53 -18.01 -40.74
N SER A 17 -1.01 -16.79 -40.85
CA SER A 17 -0.84 -16.07 -42.13
C SER A 17 0.51 -15.35 -42.16
N LEU A 18 0.92 -14.85 -43.33
CA LEU A 18 2.12 -14.01 -43.45
C LEU A 18 2.02 -12.83 -42.47
N GLY A 19 2.99 -12.74 -41.55
CA GLY A 19 3.05 -11.70 -40.53
C GLY A 19 2.14 -11.90 -39.31
N LYS A 20 1.44 -13.03 -39.18
CA LYS A 20 0.58 -13.33 -38.01
C LYS A 20 1.08 -14.55 -37.24
N SER A 21 1.05 -14.46 -35.92
CA SER A 21 1.26 -15.59 -35.02
C SER A 21 0.11 -16.60 -35.15
N ALA A 22 0.39 -17.88 -34.92
CA ALA A 22 -0.62 -18.92 -34.82
C ALA A 22 -0.81 -19.29 -33.35
N SER A 23 -1.98 -19.01 -32.79
CA SER A 23 -2.26 -19.24 -31.36
C SER A 23 -2.14 -20.72 -30.99
N GLN A 24 -2.52 -21.62 -31.91
CA GLN A 24 -2.40 -23.06 -31.71
C GLN A 24 -0.94 -23.51 -31.55
N SER A 25 -0.03 -23.02 -32.40
CA SER A 25 1.38 -23.37 -32.29
C SER A 25 2.01 -22.87 -30.99
N MET A 26 1.52 -21.76 -30.44
CA MET A 26 1.96 -21.29 -29.13
C MET A 26 1.41 -22.12 -27.97
N SER A 27 0.14 -22.53 -28.05
CA SER A 27 -0.45 -23.47 -27.10
C SER A 27 0.27 -24.82 -27.10
N ASP A 28 0.69 -25.31 -28.28
CA ASP A 28 1.40 -26.59 -28.42
C ASP A 28 2.82 -26.52 -27.83
N ILE A 29 3.52 -25.39 -28.02
CA ILE A 29 4.89 -25.17 -27.51
C ILE A 29 4.90 -24.93 -25.99
N TYR A 30 3.88 -24.27 -25.46
CA TYR A 30 3.77 -23.92 -24.03
C TYR A 30 2.59 -24.63 -23.37
N SER A 31 2.41 -25.92 -23.67
CA SER A 31 1.27 -26.72 -23.18
C SER A 31 1.19 -26.85 -21.66
N SER A 32 2.31 -26.67 -20.95
CA SER A 32 2.38 -26.65 -19.48
C SER A 32 2.23 -25.26 -18.87
N SER A 33 1.94 -24.24 -19.67
CA SER A 33 1.64 -22.90 -19.14
C SER A 33 0.27 -22.94 -18.46
N PRO A 34 0.10 -22.31 -17.29
CA PRO A 34 -1.19 -22.24 -16.60
C PRO A 34 -2.35 -21.71 -17.45
N ILE A 35 -2.03 -20.85 -18.42
CA ILE A 35 -3.01 -20.28 -19.38
C ILE A 35 -3.45 -21.31 -20.43
N HIS A 36 -2.59 -22.27 -20.78
CA HIS A 36 -2.82 -23.25 -21.85
C HIS A 36 -3.21 -24.64 -21.33
N ASP A 37 -2.86 -24.99 -20.09
CA ASP A 37 -3.32 -26.22 -19.43
C ASP A 37 -4.71 -26.07 -18.77
N GLY A 38 -5.26 -24.85 -18.77
CA GLY A 38 -6.58 -24.51 -18.24
C GLY A 38 -6.64 -24.39 -16.71
N SER A 39 -5.50 -24.44 -16.02
CA SER A 39 -5.44 -24.26 -14.56
C SER A 39 -5.63 -22.80 -14.13
N LEU A 40 -5.34 -21.85 -15.02
CA LEU A 40 -5.62 -20.43 -14.84
C LEU A 40 -6.76 -20.04 -15.79
N THR A 41 -7.92 -19.70 -15.24
CA THR A 41 -9.07 -19.14 -15.96
C THR A 41 -9.28 -17.68 -15.57
N LYS A 42 -10.05 -16.94 -16.38
CA LYS A 42 -10.43 -15.56 -16.03
C LYS A 42 -11.15 -15.50 -14.69
N GLU A 43 -12.10 -16.40 -14.46
CA GLU A 43 -12.85 -16.51 -13.20
C GLU A 43 -11.90 -16.80 -12.03
N SER A 44 -10.92 -17.70 -12.20
CA SER A 44 -9.95 -18.01 -11.14
C SER A 44 -9.07 -16.82 -10.76
N VAL A 45 -8.71 -15.98 -11.73
CA VAL A 45 -7.90 -14.77 -11.51
C VAL A 45 -8.74 -13.68 -10.84
N GLU A 46 -10.01 -13.53 -11.25
CA GLU A 46 -10.93 -12.60 -10.60
C GLU A 46 -11.21 -13.00 -9.14
N ASP A 47 -11.45 -14.29 -8.89
CA ASP A 47 -11.65 -14.83 -7.54
C ASP A 47 -10.39 -14.69 -6.67
N ASP A 48 -9.20 -14.98 -7.20
CA ASP A 48 -7.94 -14.84 -6.46
C ASP A 48 -7.66 -13.37 -6.10
N TYR A 49 -7.91 -12.47 -7.05
CA TYR A 49 -7.76 -11.04 -6.82
C TYR A 49 -8.76 -10.53 -5.77
N GLN A 50 -10.04 -10.91 -5.89
CA GLN A 50 -11.06 -10.55 -4.90
C GLN A 50 -10.66 -11.05 -3.50
N LYS A 51 -10.30 -12.33 -3.39
CA LYS A 51 -9.97 -12.97 -2.11
C LYS A 51 -8.71 -12.39 -1.45
N ASN A 52 -7.65 -12.18 -2.22
CA ASN A 52 -6.35 -11.84 -1.65
C ASN A 52 -6.08 -10.34 -1.63
N VAL A 53 -6.62 -9.59 -2.60
CA VAL A 53 -6.31 -8.17 -2.76
C VAL A 53 -7.41 -7.29 -2.21
N LEU A 54 -8.69 -7.62 -2.45
CA LEU A 54 -9.83 -6.78 -2.05
C LEU A 54 -10.46 -7.19 -0.71
N ASP A 55 -10.51 -8.49 -0.39
CA ASP A 55 -11.09 -9.00 0.85
C ASP A 55 -10.04 -9.61 1.79
N GLY A 56 -8.77 -9.55 1.39
CA GLY A 56 -7.67 -10.22 2.05
C GLY A 56 -7.36 -9.60 3.41
N THR A 57 -7.62 -10.34 4.49
CA THR A 57 -7.16 -9.99 5.84
C THR A 57 -5.92 -10.78 6.20
N VAL A 58 -4.91 -10.10 6.75
CA VAL A 58 -3.70 -10.74 7.29
C VAL A 58 -3.88 -10.89 8.79
N ASN A 59 -3.64 -12.11 9.28
CA ASN A 59 -3.63 -12.42 10.70
C ASN A 59 -2.24 -12.91 11.08
N ASP A 60 -1.48 -12.10 11.82
CA ASP A 60 -0.15 -12.47 12.30
C ASP A 60 -0.16 -13.24 13.64
N GLN A 61 -1.34 -13.72 14.05
CA GLN A 61 -1.60 -14.42 15.31
C GLN A 61 -1.25 -13.59 16.56
N GLY A 62 -1.23 -12.25 16.44
CA GLY A 62 -0.99 -11.34 17.55
C GLY A 62 0.49 -11.10 17.84
N HIS A 63 1.38 -11.35 16.88
CA HIS A 63 2.81 -11.12 17.09
C HIS A 63 3.17 -9.63 17.07
N THR A 64 2.59 -8.84 16.16
CA THR A 64 2.95 -7.42 16.00
C THR A 64 1.75 -6.52 15.72
N PHE A 65 0.83 -6.96 14.85
CA PHE A 65 -0.28 -6.17 14.34
C PHE A 65 -1.65 -6.86 14.46
N GLY A 66 -1.70 -8.14 14.81
CA GLY A 66 -2.95 -8.90 14.97
C GLY A 66 -3.61 -9.20 13.62
N VAL A 67 -4.90 -8.84 13.52
CA VAL A 67 -5.69 -8.94 12.28
C VAL A 67 -5.81 -7.56 11.66
N PHE A 68 -5.33 -7.39 10.44
CA PHE A 68 -5.46 -6.13 9.72
C PHE A 68 -5.89 -6.35 8.26
N SER A 69 -6.66 -5.41 7.72
CA SER A 69 -7.05 -5.39 6.31
C SER A 69 -5.87 -4.94 5.45
N ARG A 70 -5.72 -5.56 4.28
CA ARG A 70 -4.74 -5.17 3.26
C ARG A 70 -5.17 -3.98 2.41
N ASP A 71 -6.40 -3.51 2.56
CA ASP A 71 -6.92 -2.38 1.78
C ASP A 71 -6.38 -1.03 2.26
N TYR A 72 -5.64 -1.03 3.37
CA TYR A 72 -5.07 0.16 4.02
C TYR A 72 -6.11 1.25 4.36
N ALA A 73 -7.41 1.03 4.19
CA ALA A 73 -8.46 2.07 4.22
C ALA A 73 -8.54 2.88 5.53
N ASP A 74 -8.15 2.27 6.64
CA ASP A 74 -8.23 2.86 7.99
C ASP A 74 -6.88 3.36 8.51
N ALA A 75 -6.07 3.97 7.64
CA ALA A 75 -4.76 4.48 8.05
C ALA A 75 -4.88 5.70 8.99
N PRO A 76 -3.99 5.82 9.99
CA PRO A 76 -4.02 6.90 10.97
C PRO A 76 -3.72 8.28 10.34
N ASP A 77 -4.25 9.34 10.96
CA ASP A 77 -3.97 10.72 10.59
C ASP A 77 -2.93 11.34 11.53
N PHE A 78 -1.96 12.07 11.00
CA PHE A 78 -1.04 12.86 11.83
C PHE A 78 -1.76 13.93 12.66
N GLY A 79 -2.90 14.44 12.18
CA GLY A 79 -3.71 15.43 12.90
C GLY A 79 -4.46 14.86 14.11
N ASP A 80 -4.62 13.55 14.18
CA ASP A 80 -5.33 12.87 15.28
C ASP A 80 -4.39 12.51 16.45
N VAL A 81 -3.08 12.80 16.34
CA VAL A 81 -2.10 12.53 17.40
C VAL A 81 -2.28 13.53 18.55
N GLU A 82 -2.58 13.02 19.74
CA GLU A 82 -2.63 13.81 20.97
C GLU A 82 -1.21 14.26 21.38
N THR A 83 -1.02 15.57 21.58
CA THR A 83 0.26 16.18 21.94
C THR A 83 0.18 16.96 23.24
N GLY A 84 1.33 17.18 23.89
CA GLY A 84 1.42 18.00 25.10
C GLY A 84 2.37 17.44 26.16
N GLY A 85 2.09 17.77 27.43
CA GLY A 85 2.77 17.21 28.59
C GLY A 85 2.23 15.83 29.00
N GLY A 86 2.71 15.30 30.12
CA GLY A 86 2.20 14.06 30.71
C GLY A 86 2.62 12.79 29.97
N GLY A 87 3.73 12.83 29.22
CA GLY A 87 4.25 11.70 28.45
C GLY A 87 3.76 11.67 27.01
N LEU A 88 2.96 12.66 26.61
CA LEU A 88 2.55 12.86 25.23
C LEU A 88 3.71 13.41 24.37
N PRO A 89 3.73 13.09 23.07
CA PRO A 89 4.73 13.63 22.16
C PRO A 89 4.56 15.13 21.93
N ALA A 90 5.60 15.77 21.38
CA ALA A 90 5.53 17.18 20.96
C ALA A 90 4.69 17.33 19.69
N SER A 91 4.81 16.38 18.77
CA SER A 91 4.04 16.31 17.52
C SER A 91 3.96 14.88 17.00
N ALA A 92 3.23 14.67 15.91
CA ALA A 92 3.19 13.38 15.21
C ALA A 92 4.56 12.90 14.70
N TRP A 93 5.56 13.78 14.61
CA TRP A 93 6.88 13.48 14.05
C TRP A 93 7.97 13.42 15.11
N MET A 94 7.82 14.13 16.23
CA MET A 94 8.89 14.31 17.22
C MET A 94 8.43 13.99 18.66
N PRO A 95 9.25 13.30 19.45
CA PRO A 95 8.98 13.09 20.87
C PRO A 95 9.02 14.42 21.63
N ASN A 96 8.38 14.46 22.80
CA ASN A 96 8.54 15.59 23.70
C ASN A 96 9.92 15.51 24.39
N PRO A 97 10.81 16.51 24.22
CA PRO A 97 12.18 16.46 24.74
C PRO A 97 12.27 16.84 26.23
N THR A 98 11.19 17.35 26.82
CA THR A 98 11.17 17.79 28.22
C THR A 98 11.25 16.59 29.15
N SER A 99 12.05 16.63 30.22
CA SER A 99 12.07 15.56 31.23
C SER A 99 11.03 15.79 32.32
N PRO A 100 10.56 14.73 33.02
CA PRO A 100 9.87 14.88 34.29
C PRO A 100 10.78 15.64 35.27
N GLY A 101 10.34 16.81 35.74
CA GLY A 101 11.19 17.75 36.49
C GLY A 101 11.76 17.18 37.79
N GLU A 102 12.66 17.92 38.44
CA GLU A 102 13.32 17.50 39.68
C GLU A 102 12.31 17.03 40.76
N GLY A 103 12.60 15.90 41.40
CA GLY A 103 11.72 15.27 42.38
C GLY A 103 10.65 14.33 41.80
N ASN A 104 10.48 14.26 40.47
CA ASN A 104 9.50 13.38 39.80
C ASN A 104 10.10 12.11 39.17
N GLY A 105 11.44 11.94 39.26
CA GLY A 105 12.12 10.74 38.77
C GLY A 105 11.89 10.47 37.28
N LEU A 106 11.45 9.25 36.95
CA LEU A 106 11.16 8.80 35.59
C LEU A 106 9.65 8.77 35.28
N ASP A 107 8.82 9.47 36.05
CA ASP A 107 7.36 9.46 35.87
C ASP A 107 6.94 10.30 34.64
N PRO A 108 6.51 9.69 33.52
CA PRO A 108 6.15 10.42 32.31
C PRO A 108 4.94 11.34 32.52
N THR A 109 4.05 11.04 33.48
CA THR A 109 2.86 11.86 33.74
C THR A 109 3.20 13.25 34.31
N LYS A 110 4.44 13.43 34.79
CA LYS A 110 4.97 14.70 35.32
C LYS A 110 5.82 15.45 34.30
N GLN A 111 5.87 14.97 33.05
CA GLN A 111 6.57 15.64 31.96
C GLN A 111 5.83 16.93 31.58
N GLY A 112 6.59 18.04 31.46
CA GLY A 112 6.04 19.32 30.99
C GLY A 112 5.75 19.31 29.50
N GLU A 113 5.10 20.37 29.00
CA GLU A 113 4.92 20.58 27.56
C GLU A 113 6.26 20.73 26.84
N ALA A 114 6.26 20.45 25.54
CA ALA A 114 7.42 20.69 24.70
C ALA A 114 7.72 22.21 24.60
N PRO A 115 8.98 22.62 24.44
CA PRO A 115 9.32 24.01 24.21
C PRO A 115 8.59 24.58 22.98
N LYS A 116 8.09 25.82 23.08
CA LYS A 116 7.41 26.49 21.97
C LYS A 116 8.27 26.49 20.71
N GLY A 117 7.69 26.08 19.57
CA GLY A 117 8.39 25.97 18.29
C GLY A 117 9.12 24.64 18.07
N TYR A 118 9.14 23.73 19.05
CA TYR A 118 9.79 22.42 18.90
C TYR A 118 8.87 21.41 18.21
N GLY A 119 9.31 20.85 17.08
CA GLY A 119 8.60 19.77 16.39
C GLY A 119 7.28 20.18 15.72
N GLU A 120 6.98 21.49 15.64
CA GLU A 120 5.74 22.01 15.03
C GLU A 120 5.73 21.90 13.50
N THR A 121 6.90 21.79 12.87
CA THR A 121 7.06 21.62 11.42
C THR A 121 7.77 20.31 11.10
N PRO A 122 7.24 19.48 10.19
CA PRO A 122 7.97 18.34 9.67
C PRO A 122 9.28 18.79 9.03
N SER A 123 10.38 18.07 9.28
CA SER A 123 11.65 18.35 8.63
C SER A 123 11.77 17.57 7.31
N ASP A 124 12.11 18.26 6.22
CA ASP A 124 12.63 17.62 5.01
C ASP A 124 14.14 17.39 5.17
N THR A 125 14.49 16.30 5.85
CA THR A 125 15.89 15.87 5.94
C THR A 125 16.28 15.10 4.69
N TRP A 126 17.42 15.44 4.10
CA TRP A 126 17.95 14.70 2.97
C TRP A 126 18.07 13.20 3.30
N GLY A 127 17.55 12.34 2.42
CA GLY A 127 17.52 10.89 2.62
C GLY A 127 16.26 10.34 3.31
N SER A 128 15.30 11.16 3.72
CA SER A 128 14.03 10.69 4.30
C SER A 128 13.04 10.09 3.28
N GLY A 129 13.38 10.09 1.99
CA GLY A 129 12.54 9.63 0.91
C GLY A 129 11.47 10.64 0.49
N VAL A 130 11.05 10.58 -0.78
CA VAL A 130 9.89 11.34 -1.27
C VAL A 130 8.63 10.84 -0.55
N GLY A 131 7.86 11.77 0.02
CA GLY A 131 6.64 11.43 0.77
C GLY A 131 6.83 11.26 2.28
N SER A 132 7.98 11.63 2.85
CA SER A 132 8.17 11.70 4.32
C SER A 132 7.15 12.61 5.03
N GLN A 133 6.61 13.59 4.31
CA GLN A 133 5.54 14.47 4.78
C GLN A 133 4.13 14.01 4.37
N LEU A 134 4.01 12.93 3.59
CA LEU A 134 2.72 12.44 3.12
C LEU A 134 1.98 11.79 4.29
N ASN A 135 0.81 12.33 4.61
CA ASN A 135 -0.04 11.80 5.66
C ASN A 135 -0.48 10.35 5.32
N PRO A 136 -0.36 9.38 6.25
CA PRO A 136 -0.74 7.99 6.01
C PRO A 136 -2.19 7.83 5.54
N LYS A 137 -3.12 8.64 6.07
CA LYS A 137 -4.52 8.65 5.63
C LYS A 137 -4.68 9.09 4.17
N THR A 138 -3.88 10.05 3.73
CA THR A 138 -3.89 10.53 2.34
C THR A 138 -3.30 9.49 1.39
N SER A 139 -2.17 8.87 1.76
CA SER A 139 -1.54 7.84 0.93
C SER A 139 -2.37 6.57 0.86
N SER A 140 -2.94 6.14 1.98
CA SER A 140 -3.87 5.03 2.09
C SER A 140 -5.04 5.18 1.11
N LYS A 141 -5.75 6.32 1.15
CA LYS A 141 -6.88 6.57 0.25
C LYS A 141 -6.51 6.45 -1.24
N ALA A 142 -5.28 6.86 -1.60
CA ALA A 142 -4.80 6.75 -2.97
C ALA A 142 -4.42 5.31 -3.36
N GLN A 143 -3.90 4.54 -2.41
CA GLN A 143 -3.51 3.14 -2.61
C GLN A 143 -4.74 2.21 -2.62
N SER A 144 -5.69 2.43 -1.72
CA SER A 144 -6.94 1.67 -1.59
C SER A 144 -7.91 1.92 -2.74
N GLY A 145 -7.78 3.06 -3.43
CA GLY A 145 -8.62 3.43 -4.56
C GLY A 145 -8.18 2.82 -5.90
N GLN A 146 -7.08 2.06 -5.94
CA GLN A 146 -6.61 1.43 -7.17
C GLN A 146 -7.53 0.28 -7.56
N THR A 147 -7.91 0.25 -8.83
CA THR A 147 -8.70 -0.82 -9.44
C THR A 147 -7.83 -1.66 -10.36
N LEU A 148 -8.29 -2.85 -10.74
CA LEU A 148 -7.59 -3.74 -11.68
C LEU A 148 -7.21 -3.03 -13.00
N GLY A 149 -7.99 -2.03 -13.42
CA GLY A 149 -7.74 -1.22 -14.62
C GLY A 149 -6.65 -0.14 -14.46
N ASP A 150 -6.26 0.17 -13.22
CA ASP A 150 -5.17 1.10 -12.90
C ASP A 150 -3.81 0.38 -12.89
N TYR A 151 -3.82 -0.96 -12.93
CA TYR A 151 -2.63 -1.78 -13.05
C TYR A 151 -2.04 -1.64 -14.46
N GLY A 152 -1.19 -0.61 -14.62
CA GLY A 152 -0.54 -0.26 -15.87
C GLY A 152 0.49 -1.29 -16.31
N PHE A 153 0.06 -2.45 -16.81
CA PHE A 153 0.93 -3.34 -17.58
C PHE A 153 1.46 -2.56 -18.79
N GLY A 154 2.75 -2.23 -18.80
CA GLY A 154 3.44 -1.72 -19.99
C GLY A 154 3.52 -0.20 -20.17
N LYS A 155 3.31 0.62 -19.13
CA LYS A 155 3.59 2.07 -19.21
C LYS A 155 4.72 2.49 -18.28
N SER A 156 5.96 2.38 -18.75
CA SER A 156 7.05 3.24 -18.28
C SER A 156 6.93 4.60 -19.00
N GLN A 157 6.63 5.66 -18.27
CA GLN A 157 6.88 7.02 -18.77
C GLN A 157 8.38 7.29 -18.57
N PRO A 158 9.15 7.58 -19.63
CA PRO A 158 10.50 8.10 -19.44
C PRO A 158 10.41 9.47 -18.77
N SER A 159 11.27 9.67 -17.78
CA SER A 159 11.51 10.94 -17.09
C SER A 159 11.78 12.09 -18.05
#